data_AF-A0A9P8B8I9-F1
#
_entry.id   AF-A0A9P8B8I9-F1
#
_cell.length_a   1.000
_cell.length_b   1.000
_cell.length_c   1.000
_cell.angle_alpha   90.00
_cell.angle_beta   90.00
_cell.angle_gamma   90.00
#
_symmetry.space_group_name_H-M   'P 1'
#
loop_
_entity.id
_entity.type
_entity.pdbx_description
1 polymer ?
#
loop_
_entity_poly.entity_id
_entity_poly.type
_entity_poly.pdbx_seq_one_letter_code
_entity_poly.pdbx_strand_id
1 'polypeptide(L)'
;MYPPLVSLLNKAMDGLKMVDLGGLLGDDEELLFHVSDPKVIKTVHRGGIVSERKPDIMLLSSEAARNAGNLNAISDHWSDIAFKNALKPPMEAFTWEGSRVPIEVKPGSVPSKPPMSYIVKKTITTKPARKVKMFQDKATPVTSQRATVASHQDTAIPTTSQQATVASHQKSTTLAPDSAVVSSQRKTRSATKEQPAIVSRNVPDSAPTKRTTAPNQTIHHQDKLDVTVQCALYGAEVLSASPSLASAMSLAIIGNIVHVWWYDRQGAIQTKGLDFVEDLPYFVVLLLALQRLGPVGYGELPFKKGKKIVIPSGPVEVTMGKAIMQHYGIVGRATNVYHATSSSPDPRQANGEDAEPSVDQLSISIDGIRNLTLDGKDRQSRPLGDVANSLEGLEMIAKISWVQEHRTAEHTIVNNAVKKAKELPDEDDDRIAIIGHVPEIIATIEYEGYDTNLIRGQLGFGTDHTAVERNRRCRVIISRYLRPITELEGDDLLAAFLQCVLCHRALWQLGFHHRDISERNLMYFKEGDEIFG
;
A
#
# COMPACT_ATOMS: atom_id res chain seq x y z
N MET A 1 34.37 7.29 4.13
CA MET A 1 34.40 6.60 5.44
C MET A 1 34.22 5.09 5.30
N TYR A 2 33.26 4.65 4.49
CA TYR A 2 32.72 3.29 4.40
C TYR A 2 33.64 2.15 3.91
N PRO A 3 34.63 2.34 2.99
CA PRO A 3 35.32 1.21 2.36
C PRO A 3 36.00 0.20 3.31
N PRO A 4 36.69 0.61 4.41
CA PRO A 4 37.25 -0.34 5.36
C PRO A 4 36.19 -1.17 6.10
N LEU A 5 35.02 -0.57 6.40
CA LEU A 5 33.90 -1.28 7.01
C LEU A 5 33.30 -2.28 6.02
N VAL A 6 33.04 -1.88 4.78
CA VAL A 6 32.53 -2.80 3.74
C VAL A 6 33.51 -3.95 3.48
N SER A 7 34.83 -3.67 3.46
CA SER A 7 35.85 -4.72 3.32
C SER A 7 35.88 -5.69 4.51
N LEU A 8 35.64 -5.20 5.75
CA LEU A 8 35.52 -6.05 6.94
C LEU A 8 34.26 -6.92 6.88
N LEU A 9 33.12 -6.34 6.55
CA LEU A 9 31.83 -7.05 6.42
C LEU A 9 31.92 -8.13 5.34
N ASN A 10 32.42 -7.79 4.15
CA ASN A 10 32.61 -8.75 3.07
C ASN A 10 33.64 -9.83 3.43
N LYS A 11 34.70 -9.52 4.19
CA LYS A 11 35.64 -10.56 4.63
C LYS A 11 35.07 -11.50 5.69
N ALA A 12 34.13 -11.02 6.51
CA ALA A 12 33.33 -11.90 7.38
C ALA A 12 32.40 -12.79 6.55
N MET A 13 31.64 -12.23 5.60
CA MET A 13 30.76 -13.01 4.69
C MET A 13 31.54 -14.11 3.95
N ASP A 14 32.71 -13.78 3.40
CA ASP A 14 33.63 -14.71 2.73
C ASP A 14 34.01 -15.90 3.61
N GLY A 15 34.48 -15.64 4.84
CA GLY A 15 34.83 -16.70 5.79
C GLY A 15 33.63 -17.51 6.31
N LEU A 16 32.46 -16.88 6.42
CA LEU A 16 31.22 -17.52 6.89
C LEU A 16 30.63 -18.52 5.89
N LYS A 17 30.97 -18.44 4.60
CA LYS A 17 30.55 -19.44 3.60
C LYS A 17 30.91 -20.88 4.02
N MET A 18 32.06 -21.05 4.69
CA MET A 18 32.57 -22.34 5.20
C MET A 18 31.87 -22.87 6.46
N VAL A 19 30.97 -22.09 7.08
CA VAL A 19 30.27 -22.51 8.30
C VAL A 19 28.98 -23.25 7.93
N ASP A 20 29.03 -24.57 8.00
CA ASP A 20 27.83 -25.41 8.02
C ASP A 20 27.14 -25.34 9.39
N LEU A 21 25.81 -25.33 9.38
CA LEU A 21 24.94 -25.30 10.55
C LEU A 21 23.88 -26.41 10.55
N GLY A 22 23.88 -27.32 9.57
CA GLY A 22 22.99 -28.49 9.53
C GLY A 22 21.51 -28.14 9.37
N GLY A 23 21.09 -27.80 8.15
CA GLY A 23 19.69 -27.51 7.81
C GLY A 23 19.34 -26.03 7.69
N LEU A 24 20.15 -25.14 8.25
CA LEU A 24 20.22 -23.72 7.83
C LEU A 24 21.06 -23.61 6.54
N LEU A 25 20.53 -24.19 5.46
CA LEU A 25 21.09 -24.03 4.12
C LEU A 25 21.12 -22.54 3.78
N GLY A 26 22.25 -22.07 3.24
CA GLY A 26 22.26 -20.78 2.56
C GLY A 26 21.47 -20.90 1.26
N ASP A 27 20.82 -19.81 0.87
CA ASP A 27 20.29 -19.68 -0.49
C ASP A 27 21.45 -19.59 -1.50
N ASP A 28 21.19 -19.90 -2.77
CA ASP A 28 22.15 -19.76 -3.87
C ASP A 28 22.45 -18.27 -4.20
N GLU A 29 21.68 -17.33 -3.63
CA GLU A 29 21.90 -15.89 -3.78
C GLU A 29 23.16 -15.42 -3.01
N GLU A 30 24.28 -15.25 -3.73
CA GLU A 30 25.49 -14.70 -3.14
C GLU A 30 25.37 -13.21 -2.77
N LEU A 31 25.07 -12.94 -1.50
CA LEU A 31 24.99 -11.59 -0.93
C LEU A 31 26.36 -10.95 -0.68
N LEU A 32 26.42 -9.61 -0.78
CA LEU A 32 27.56 -8.78 -0.39
C LEU A 32 27.13 -7.38 0.07
N PHE A 33 27.97 -6.76 0.90
CA PHE A 33 27.84 -5.35 1.27
C PHE A 33 28.53 -4.46 0.24
N HIS A 34 27.93 -3.32 -0.10
CA HIS A 34 28.42 -2.36 -1.08
C HIS A 34 28.34 -0.93 -0.54
N VAL A 35 29.36 -0.11 -0.76
CA VAL A 35 29.30 1.34 -0.51
C VAL A 35 28.25 1.94 -1.46
N SER A 36 27.29 2.68 -0.93
CA SER A 36 26.19 3.29 -1.70
C SER A 36 26.31 4.81 -1.77
N ASP A 37 26.77 5.46 -0.69
CA ASP A 37 27.16 6.87 -0.72
C ASP A 37 28.19 7.16 -1.83
N PRO A 38 28.05 8.25 -2.63
CA PRO A 38 27.05 9.32 -2.49
C PRO A 38 25.84 9.19 -3.43
N LYS A 39 25.56 8.00 -3.98
CA LYS A 39 24.49 7.81 -4.98
C LYS A 39 23.11 7.92 -4.33
N VAL A 40 22.21 8.61 -5.03
CA VAL A 40 20.84 8.88 -4.57
C VAL A 40 19.88 7.97 -5.33
N ILE A 41 19.19 7.10 -4.61
CA ILE A 41 18.06 6.32 -5.11
C ILE A 41 16.84 7.25 -5.16
N LYS A 42 16.20 7.36 -6.33
CA LYS A 42 14.97 8.14 -6.52
C LYS A 42 13.80 7.21 -6.73
N THR A 43 12.64 7.55 -6.17
CA THR A 43 11.43 6.72 -6.32
C THR A 43 10.22 7.62 -6.54
N VAL A 44 9.46 7.34 -7.60
CA VAL A 44 8.26 8.11 -7.96
C VAL A 44 7.04 7.44 -7.34
N HIS A 45 6.45 8.09 -6.34
CA HIS A 45 5.27 7.61 -5.63
C HIS A 45 3.98 8.05 -6.30
N ARG A 46 2.85 7.51 -5.84
CA ARG A 46 1.50 7.87 -6.33
C ARG A 46 1.31 9.39 -6.30
N GLY A 47 0.79 9.95 -7.40
CA GLY A 47 0.64 11.39 -7.58
C GLY A 47 1.90 12.11 -8.10
N GLY A 48 2.94 11.37 -8.51
CA GLY A 48 4.17 11.96 -9.05
C GLY A 48 5.14 12.50 -7.98
N ILE A 49 4.87 12.22 -6.70
CA ILE A 49 5.72 12.65 -5.58
C ILE A 49 7.05 11.90 -5.63
N VAL A 50 8.15 12.59 -5.89
CA VAL A 50 9.48 11.98 -5.93
C VAL A 50 10.08 11.95 -4.53
N SER A 51 10.43 10.76 -4.04
CA SER A 51 11.34 10.60 -2.91
C SER A 51 12.79 10.52 -3.39
N GLU A 52 13.71 11.03 -2.57
CA GLU A 52 15.15 10.85 -2.73
C GLU A 52 15.72 10.25 -1.44
N ARG A 53 16.56 9.23 -1.58
CA ARG A 53 17.22 8.52 -0.47
C ARG A 53 18.67 8.21 -0.79
N LYS A 54 19.52 8.22 0.23
CA LYS A 54 20.98 8.10 0.11
C LYS A 54 21.54 7.23 1.25
N PRO A 55 21.21 5.92 1.31
CA PRO A 55 21.78 5.00 2.29
C PRO A 55 23.31 4.92 2.12
N ASP A 56 24.03 4.89 3.25
CA ASP A 56 25.50 4.91 3.27
C ASP A 56 26.09 3.61 2.67
N ILE A 57 25.56 2.45 3.09
CA ILE A 57 25.95 1.10 2.67
C ILE A 57 24.68 0.28 2.38
N MET A 58 24.76 -0.69 1.48
CA MET A 58 23.67 -1.62 1.16
C MET A 58 24.15 -3.07 1.27
N LEU A 59 23.32 -3.98 1.78
CA LEU A 59 23.43 -5.43 1.55
C LEU A 59 22.51 -5.81 0.38
N LEU A 60 23.06 -6.48 -0.63
CA LEU A 60 22.37 -6.87 -1.86
C LEU A 60 23.03 -8.10 -2.50
N SER A 61 22.40 -8.66 -3.53
CA SER A 61 22.93 -9.80 -4.28
C SER A 61 24.07 -9.39 -5.24
N SER A 62 24.91 -10.36 -5.62
CA SER A 62 25.96 -10.15 -6.62
C SER A 62 25.40 -9.70 -7.98
N GLU A 63 24.18 -10.14 -8.34
CA GLU A 63 23.45 -9.69 -9.54
C GLU A 63 23.15 -8.19 -9.47
N ALA A 64 22.52 -7.72 -8.39
CA ALA A 64 22.21 -6.30 -8.19
C ALA A 64 23.48 -5.43 -8.12
N ALA A 65 24.60 -5.98 -7.63
CA ALA A 65 25.89 -5.30 -7.58
C ALA A 65 26.53 -5.14 -8.97
N ARG A 66 26.45 -6.17 -9.83
CA ARG A 66 26.88 -6.08 -11.23
C ARG A 66 26.01 -5.08 -12.00
N ASN A 67 24.69 -5.14 -11.84
CA ASN A 67 23.71 -4.31 -12.56
C ASN A 67 23.84 -2.80 -12.26
N ALA A 68 24.31 -2.41 -11.08
CA ALA A 68 24.57 -1.00 -10.74
C ALA A 68 25.98 -0.50 -11.14
N GLY A 69 26.80 -1.37 -11.74
CA GLY A 69 28.16 -1.06 -12.18
C GLY A 69 28.33 -1.13 -13.71
N ASN A 70 29.58 -1.17 -14.17
CA ASN A 70 29.85 -1.40 -15.60
C ASN A 70 29.84 -2.91 -15.89
N LEU A 71 28.71 -3.42 -16.38
CA LEU A 71 28.55 -4.83 -16.78
C LEU A 71 29.68 -5.35 -17.69
N ASN A 72 30.25 -4.50 -18.54
CA ASN A 72 31.33 -4.89 -19.47
C ASN A 72 32.74 -4.86 -18.85
N ALA A 73 32.87 -4.52 -17.55
CA ALA A 73 34.17 -4.37 -16.86
C ALA A 73 34.18 -4.94 -15.43
N ILE A 74 33.11 -5.63 -15.01
CA ILE A 74 33.01 -6.27 -13.70
C ILE A 74 33.12 -7.78 -13.87
N SER A 75 34.01 -8.39 -13.10
CA SER A 75 34.19 -9.84 -13.01
C SER A 75 32.97 -10.49 -12.36
N ASP A 76 32.51 -11.61 -12.92
CA ASP A 76 31.41 -12.40 -12.36
C ASP A 76 31.77 -13.06 -11.02
N HIS A 77 33.07 -13.19 -10.71
CA HIS A 77 33.51 -13.77 -9.45
C HIS A 77 33.18 -12.86 -8.26
N TRP A 78 32.38 -13.38 -7.32
CA TRP A 78 31.93 -12.67 -6.12
C TRP A 78 33.04 -11.90 -5.39
N SER A 79 34.23 -12.49 -5.22
CA SER A 79 35.34 -11.86 -4.50
C SER A 79 35.88 -10.61 -5.21
N ASP A 80 35.84 -10.54 -6.54
CA ASP A 80 36.19 -9.33 -7.28
C ASP A 80 35.12 -8.25 -7.13
N ILE A 81 33.84 -8.63 -7.10
CA ILE A 81 32.74 -7.70 -6.82
C ILE A 81 32.93 -7.15 -5.39
N ALA A 82 33.01 -8.04 -4.40
CA ALA A 82 33.04 -7.73 -2.97
C ALA A 82 34.30 -6.96 -2.50
N PHE A 83 35.47 -7.18 -3.12
CA PHE A 83 36.75 -6.57 -2.69
C PHE A 83 37.37 -5.57 -3.67
N LYS A 84 36.84 -5.39 -4.89
CA LYS A 84 37.34 -4.36 -5.84
C LYS A 84 36.28 -3.33 -6.26
N ASN A 85 35.03 -3.76 -6.40
CA ASN A 85 33.92 -2.91 -6.88
C ASN A 85 33.12 -2.34 -5.71
N ALA A 86 32.68 -3.21 -4.81
CA ALA A 86 31.82 -2.88 -3.66
C ALA A 86 32.45 -1.94 -2.63
N LEU A 87 33.77 -1.74 -2.70
CA LEU A 87 34.52 -0.76 -1.90
C LEU A 87 34.42 0.68 -2.45
N LYS A 88 33.68 0.89 -3.54
CA LYS A 88 33.49 2.17 -4.23
C LYS A 88 31.97 2.45 -4.38
N PRO A 89 31.55 3.71 -4.59
CA PRO A 89 30.17 3.99 -4.99
C PRO A 89 29.85 3.28 -6.33
N PRO A 90 28.61 2.82 -6.55
CA PRO A 90 28.22 2.23 -7.83
C PRO A 90 28.18 3.29 -8.94
N MET A 91 28.14 2.85 -10.21
CA MET A 91 28.01 3.77 -11.33
C MET A 91 26.60 4.31 -11.45
N GLU A 92 25.61 3.44 -11.34
CA GLU A 92 24.19 3.79 -11.28
C GLU A 92 23.65 3.67 -9.85
N ALA A 93 22.47 4.21 -9.58
CA ALA A 93 21.82 4.04 -8.28
C ALA A 93 21.23 2.62 -8.16
N PHE A 94 21.34 2.01 -6.98
CA PHE A 94 20.67 0.73 -6.68
C PHE A 94 19.15 0.84 -6.76
N THR A 95 18.48 -0.27 -7.06
CA THR A 95 17.02 -0.38 -6.93
C THR A 95 16.66 -0.98 -5.58
N TRP A 96 15.53 -0.53 -5.00
CA TRP A 96 15.02 -1.10 -3.75
C TRP A 96 14.60 -2.56 -3.86
N GLU A 97 14.17 -3.00 -5.05
CA GLU A 97 13.79 -4.39 -5.32
C GLU A 97 15.01 -5.33 -5.23
N GLY A 98 16.19 -4.90 -5.69
CA GLY A 98 17.45 -5.63 -5.54
C GLY A 98 18.15 -5.44 -4.19
N SER A 99 17.51 -4.82 -3.21
CA SER A 99 18.12 -4.42 -1.93
C SER A 99 17.61 -5.25 -0.76
N ARG A 100 18.51 -5.95 -0.05
CA ARG A 100 18.17 -6.78 1.11
C ARG A 100 18.15 -6.00 2.42
N VAL A 101 19.20 -5.23 2.71
CA VAL A 101 19.30 -4.42 3.94
C VAL A 101 20.01 -3.08 3.66
N PRO A 102 19.29 -1.96 3.57
CA PRO A 102 19.89 -0.62 3.64
C PRO A 102 20.51 -0.33 5.01
N ILE A 103 21.65 0.35 5.01
CA ILE A 103 22.46 0.63 6.21
C ILE A 103 22.80 2.12 6.26
N GLU A 104 22.49 2.75 7.39
CA GLU A 104 22.90 4.12 7.70
C GLU A 104 24.03 4.10 8.73
N VAL A 105 25.09 4.85 8.49
CA VAL A 105 26.31 4.93 9.32
C VAL A 105 26.49 6.35 9.81
N LYS A 106 26.62 6.53 11.12
CA LYS A 106 26.81 7.84 11.75
C LYS A 106 27.99 7.81 12.73
N PRO A 107 28.72 8.93 12.91
CA PRO A 107 29.77 9.02 13.91
C PRO A 107 29.19 8.82 15.32
N GLY A 108 29.95 8.13 16.17
CA GLY A 108 29.63 7.92 17.58
C GLY A 108 30.74 8.43 18.50
N SER A 109 30.76 7.95 19.74
CA SER A 109 31.94 8.03 20.60
C SER A 109 33.15 7.35 19.96
N VAL A 110 34.35 7.74 20.38
CA VAL A 110 35.60 7.03 20.00
C VAL A 110 35.44 5.55 20.36
N PRO A 111 35.64 4.60 19.42
CA PRO A 111 35.52 3.18 19.72
C PRO A 111 36.49 2.74 20.82
N SER A 112 36.06 1.80 21.66
CA SER A 112 36.98 1.03 22.50
C SER A 112 37.98 0.27 21.62
N LYS A 113 39.19 0.01 22.15
CA LYS A 113 40.15 -0.85 21.44
C LYS A 113 39.61 -2.28 21.39
N PRO A 114 39.72 -2.99 20.25
CA PRO A 114 39.31 -4.39 20.16
C PRO A 114 39.97 -5.24 21.26
N PRO A 115 39.23 -6.14 21.93
CA PRO A 115 39.80 -7.12 22.85
C PRO A 115 40.90 -7.98 22.20
N MET A 116 41.95 -8.29 22.96
CA MET A 116 43.01 -9.22 22.52
C MET A 116 42.50 -10.65 22.30
N SER A 117 41.39 -11.01 22.95
CA SER A 117 40.66 -12.26 22.75
C SER A 117 39.18 -12.04 23.07
N TYR A 118 38.31 -12.83 22.42
CA TYR A 118 36.86 -12.76 22.63
C TYR A 118 36.38 -13.98 23.42
N ILE A 119 35.51 -13.74 24.40
CA ILE A 119 34.86 -14.78 25.20
C ILE A 119 33.36 -14.68 24.95
N VAL A 120 32.74 -15.81 24.59
CA VAL A 120 31.28 -15.89 24.42
C VAL A 120 30.63 -15.90 25.81
N LYS A 121 29.87 -14.84 26.10
CA LYS A 121 29.16 -14.60 27.36
C LYS A 121 27.75 -15.22 27.29
N LYS A 122 27.21 -15.71 28.40
CA LYS A 122 25.77 -16.10 28.45
C LYS A 122 24.82 -14.89 28.36
N THR A 123 25.33 -13.67 28.57
CA THR A 123 24.58 -12.42 28.44
C THR A 123 25.54 -11.30 28.05
N ILE A 124 25.14 -10.46 27.07
CA ILE A 124 25.92 -9.32 26.56
C ILE A 124 25.42 -7.99 27.13
N THR A 125 26.31 -6.99 27.21
CA THR A 125 25.97 -5.65 27.74
C THR A 125 25.42 -4.77 26.62
N THR A 126 24.16 -5.03 26.26
CA THR A 126 23.48 -4.28 25.20
C THR A 126 23.25 -2.81 25.57
N LYS A 127 23.53 -1.88 24.65
CA LYS A 127 23.21 -0.45 24.84
C LYS A 127 21.68 -0.23 24.64
N PRO A 128 21.05 0.82 25.21
CA PRO A 128 19.60 1.04 25.09
C PRO A 128 19.09 1.14 23.64
N ALA A 129 17.82 0.77 23.41
CA ALA A 129 17.13 1.04 22.15
C ALA A 129 17.10 2.55 21.85
N ARG A 130 16.99 2.93 20.58
CA ARG A 130 16.92 4.34 20.16
C ARG A 130 15.52 4.85 20.49
N LYS A 131 15.44 6.04 21.09
CA LYS A 131 14.19 6.80 21.13
C LYS A 131 14.20 7.73 19.92
N VAL A 132 13.11 7.73 19.14
CA VAL A 132 12.92 8.71 18.07
C VAL A 132 13.02 10.10 18.68
N LYS A 133 14.02 10.89 18.25
CA LYS A 133 14.02 12.32 18.50
C LYS A 133 12.94 12.94 17.62
N MET A 134 11.74 13.10 18.17
CA MET A 134 10.72 13.93 17.55
C MET A 134 11.32 15.29 17.27
N PHE A 135 11.39 15.67 15.99
CA PHE A 135 11.65 17.06 15.64
C PHE A 135 10.46 17.87 16.16
N GLN A 136 10.67 18.60 17.25
CA GLN A 136 9.83 19.75 17.56
C GLN A 136 10.11 20.78 16.47
N ASP A 137 9.23 20.85 15.48
CA ASP A 137 9.24 21.96 14.54
C ASP A 137 9.17 23.25 15.34
N LYS A 138 10.22 24.06 15.23
CA LYS A 138 10.15 25.49 15.58
C LYS A 138 9.38 26.22 14.47
N ALA A 139 8.14 25.79 14.26
CA ALA A 139 7.13 26.58 13.57
C ALA A 139 6.95 27.86 14.39
N THR A 140 7.58 28.95 13.96
CA THR A 140 7.21 30.29 14.42
C THR A 140 5.71 30.44 14.21
N PRO A 141 4.93 30.80 15.24
CA PRO A 141 3.48 30.82 15.14
C PRO A 141 3.06 31.92 14.16
N VAL A 142 2.74 31.52 12.93
CA VAL A 142 2.03 32.37 11.97
C VAL A 142 0.73 32.76 12.63
N THR A 143 0.62 34.04 13.00
CA THR A 143 -0.49 34.55 13.81
C THR A 143 -1.73 34.69 12.92
N SER A 144 -2.38 33.56 12.66
CA SER A 144 -3.69 33.50 12.04
C SER A 144 -4.70 34.08 13.01
N GLN A 145 -5.15 35.31 12.76
CA GLN A 145 -6.26 35.93 13.48
C GLN A 145 -7.57 35.21 13.12
N ARG A 146 -7.80 34.04 13.72
CA ARG A 146 -9.09 33.36 13.63
C ARG A 146 -10.04 33.99 14.64
N ALA A 147 -11.09 34.65 14.14
CA ALA A 147 -12.12 35.25 14.98
C ALA A 147 -12.74 34.22 15.94
N THR A 148 -13.02 34.67 17.16
CA THR A 148 -13.55 33.83 18.24
C THR A 148 -15.04 33.55 18.06
N VAL A 149 -15.41 32.28 18.17
CA VAL A 149 -16.74 31.85 18.63
C VAL A 149 -16.51 30.80 19.72
N ALA A 150 -17.04 31.03 20.91
CA ALA A 150 -16.74 30.21 22.08
C ALA A 150 -17.63 28.94 22.11
N SER A 151 -17.01 27.79 22.36
CA SER A 151 -17.72 26.58 22.77
C SER A 151 -17.85 26.57 24.29
N HIS A 152 -19.07 26.71 24.81
CA HIS A 152 -19.33 26.34 26.20
C HIS A 152 -19.28 24.82 26.35
N GLN A 153 -18.77 24.37 27.49
CA GLN A 153 -18.69 22.97 27.89
C GLN A 153 -20.08 22.50 28.35
N ASP A 154 -20.29 21.18 28.46
CA ASP A 154 -20.49 20.64 29.81
C ASP A 154 -20.23 19.13 29.96
N THR A 155 -20.20 18.71 31.22
CA THR A 155 -19.70 17.42 31.73
C THR A 155 -20.59 16.19 31.47
N ALA A 156 -19.98 15.00 31.52
CA ALA A 156 -20.70 13.72 31.52
C ALA A 156 -21.21 13.32 32.93
N ILE A 157 -22.35 12.62 32.99
CA ILE A 157 -22.95 12.00 34.18
C ILE A 157 -23.46 10.58 33.79
N PRO A 158 -23.37 9.55 34.65
CA PRO A 158 -23.54 8.15 34.25
C PRO A 158 -24.98 7.57 34.39
N THR A 159 -25.13 6.34 33.88
CA THR A 159 -26.33 5.49 33.82
C THR A 159 -26.91 5.11 35.20
N THR A 160 -28.25 5.07 35.37
CA THR A 160 -29.01 3.95 35.99
C THR A 160 -30.53 4.01 35.68
N SER A 161 -31.18 2.85 35.53
CA SER A 161 -32.60 2.50 35.82
C SER A 161 -33.84 3.29 35.33
N GLN A 162 -34.69 2.54 34.60
CA GLN A 162 -36.14 2.32 34.82
C GLN A 162 -37.24 3.33 34.37
N GLN A 163 -38.11 2.77 33.52
CA GLN A 163 -39.60 2.78 33.54
C GLN A 163 -40.42 4.09 33.40
N ALA A 164 -41.21 4.09 32.30
CA ALA A 164 -42.68 4.16 32.28
C ALA A 164 -43.43 5.50 32.04
N THR A 165 -44.39 5.37 31.10
CA THR A 165 -45.78 5.90 31.08
C THR A 165 -46.10 7.38 30.78
N VAL A 166 -46.87 7.55 29.69
CA VAL A 166 -48.17 8.26 29.60
C VAL A 166 -48.20 9.80 29.63
N ALA A 167 -48.13 10.36 28.41
CA ALA A 167 -49.16 11.18 27.75
C ALA A 167 -49.55 12.61 28.18
N SER A 168 -50.01 13.33 27.14
CA SER A 168 -51.10 14.33 27.09
C SER A 168 -50.77 15.83 27.13
N HIS A 169 -51.55 16.56 26.30
CA HIS A 169 -51.96 17.96 26.42
C HIS A 169 -50.89 19.09 26.29
N GLN A 170 -51.23 20.31 25.86
CA GLN A 170 -52.19 20.82 24.86
C GLN A 170 -51.98 22.36 24.73
N LYS A 171 -52.67 23.01 23.77
CA LYS A 171 -52.67 24.48 23.47
C LYS A 171 -51.38 24.98 22.80
N SER A 172 -51.37 25.62 21.63
CA SER A 172 -52.35 26.40 20.83
C SER A 172 -52.54 27.88 21.23
N THR A 173 -52.08 28.77 20.34
CA THR A 173 -52.68 30.05 19.88
C THR A 173 -51.72 30.62 18.80
N THR A 174 -52.06 30.66 17.50
CA THR A 174 -52.72 31.78 16.77
C THR A 174 -51.96 33.12 16.88
N LEU A 175 -51.68 33.90 15.82
CA LEU A 175 -52.41 34.14 14.55
C LEU A 175 -51.49 34.27 13.31
N ALA A 176 -52.09 34.44 12.13
CA ALA A 176 -51.50 34.82 10.83
C ALA A 176 -52.37 35.97 10.22
N PRO A 177 -52.28 36.42 8.94
CA PRO A 177 -51.34 36.09 7.85
C PRO A 177 -50.82 37.36 7.10
N ASP A 178 -50.55 37.22 5.79
CA ASP A 178 -50.46 38.21 4.70
C ASP A 178 -49.09 38.69 4.17
N SER A 179 -48.93 39.07 2.88
CA SER A 179 -49.51 38.60 1.59
C SER A 179 -48.93 39.43 0.42
N ALA A 180 -48.88 38.86 -0.80
CA ALA A 180 -48.77 39.54 -2.10
C ALA A 180 -47.47 40.36 -2.45
N VAL A 181 -47.24 40.82 -3.69
CA VAL A 181 -47.13 40.11 -5.00
C VAL A 181 -46.60 41.07 -6.11
N VAL A 182 -45.70 40.62 -7.02
CA VAL A 182 -45.39 41.24 -8.36
C VAL A 182 -44.74 42.67 -8.30
N SER A 183 -44.04 43.26 -9.28
CA SER A 183 -43.83 43.07 -10.74
C SER A 183 -42.38 43.33 -11.22
N SER A 184 -42.13 43.00 -12.49
CA SER A 184 -40.89 43.21 -13.25
C SER A 184 -40.77 44.58 -13.95
N GLN A 185 -39.56 44.94 -14.43
CA GLN A 185 -39.39 45.58 -15.75
C GLN A 185 -37.93 45.50 -16.30
N ARG A 186 -37.72 45.84 -17.59
CA ARG A 186 -36.54 45.46 -18.40
C ARG A 186 -36.29 46.44 -19.58
N LYS A 187 -35.03 46.87 -19.80
CA LYS A 187 -34.42 47.54 -21.00
C LYS A 187 -32.87 47.50 -20.79
N THR A 188 -31.92 47.21 -21.71
CA THR A 188 -31.67 47.50 -23.15
C THR A 188 -31.30 48.98 -23.43
N ARG A 189 -30.30 49.37 -24.27
CA ARG A 189 -29.53 48.66 -25.34
C ARG A 189 -28.20 49.38 -25.77
N SER A 190 -27.18 48.62 -26.22
CA SER A 190 -26.19 48.83 -27.34
C SER A 190 -25.22 50.04 -27.54
N ALA A 191 -23.89 49.78 -27.37
CA ALA A 191 -22.81 49.64 -28.40
C ALA A 191 -22.19 50.80 -29.29
N THR A 192 -20.93 50.57 -29.75
CA THR A 192 -20.06 51.25 -30.78
C THR A 192 -19.28 52.52 -30.34
N LYS A 193 -18.07 52.91 -30.86
CA LYS A 193 -17.12 52.35 -31.87
C LYS A 193 -15.66 52.92 -31.77
N GLU A 194 -14.63 52.09 -32.06
CA GLU A 194 -13.28 52.30 -32.70
C GLU A 194 -12.27 53.46 -32.34
N GLN A 195 -11.04 53.37 -32.90
CA GLN A 195 -9.71 54.02 -32.58
C GLN A 195 -9.40 55.31 -33.42
N PRO A 196 -8.23 56.06 -33.40
CA PRO A 196 -6.84 55.71 -32.98
C PRO A 196 -5.81 56.80 -32.47
N ALA A 197 -4.56 56.35 -32.20
CA ALA A 197 -3.22 56.97 -32.43
C ALA A 197 -2.52 58.03 -31.50
N ILE A 198 -1.51 57.54 -30.73
CA ILE A 198 -0.06 57.93 -30.64
C ILE A 198 0.41 59.39 -30.36
N VAL A 199 1.31 59.55 -29.36
CA VAL A 199 2.65 60.24 -29.32
C VAL A 199 3.20 60.11 -27.87
N SER A 200 4.11 59.18 -27.53
CA SER A 200 5.58 59.13 -27.70
C SER A 200 6.42 59.69 -26.53
N ARG A 201 7.24 58.83 -25.89
CA ARG A 201 8.62 59.09 -25.44
C ARG A 201 9.37 57.79 -25.06
N ASN A 202 10.69 57.80 -25.23
CA ASN A 202 11.53 56.61 -25.45
C ASN A 202 11.90 55.82 -24.17
N VAL A 203 12.09 54.50 -24.33
CA VAL A 203 12.93 53.63 -23.49
C VAL A 203 13.73 52.69 -24.41
N PRO A 204 15.04 52.45 -24.22
CA PRO A 204 15.82 51.54 -25.07
C PRO A 204 15.62 50.04 -24.77
N ASP A 205 15.60 49.22 -25.82
CA ASP A 205 15.75 47.75 -25.86
C ASP A 205 17.09 47.27 -25.25
N SER A 206 17.30 46.00 -24.84
CA SER A 206 16.49 44.79 -24.62
C SER A 206 17.36 43.77 -23.80
N ALA A 207 17.15 42.45 -23.59
CA ALA A 207 16.21 41.41 -24.04
C ALA A 207 16.12 40.28 -22.96
N PRO A 208 15.80 39.01 -23.32
CA PRO A 208 14.45 38.47 -23.40
C PRO A 208 14.00 37.77 -22.10
N THR A 209 12.75 38.03 -21.69
CA THR A 209 12.17 37.44 -20.47
C THR A 209 11.82 35.96 -20.66
N LYS A 210 12.57 35.05 -20.01
CA LYS A 210 12.14 33.64 -19.89
C LYS A 210 10.95 33.52 -18.94
N ARG A 211 9.96 32.70 -19.33
CA ARG A 211 8.78 32.37 -18.50
C ARG A 211 9.21 31.73 -17.18
N THR A 212 8.74 32.26 -16.06
CA THR A 212 8.96 31.66 -14.73
C THR A 212 8.03 30.47 -14.56
N THR A 213 8.55 29.25 -14.75
CA THR A 213 7.87 28.01 -14.33
C THR A 213 7.78 27.96 -12.81
N ALA A 214 6.66 27.47 -12.27
CA ALA A 214 6.52 27.25 -10.83
C ALA A 214 7.61 26.29 -10.30
N PRO A 215 8.13 26.49 -9.07
CA PRO A 215 9.24 25.70 -8.56
C PRO A 215 8.78 24.27 -8.18
N ASN A 216 9.44 23.26 -8.75
CA ASN A 216 9.37 21.90 -8.22
C ASN A 216 9.84 21.89 -6.76
N GLN A 217 8.99 21.44 -5.84
CA GLN A 217 9.34 21.28 -4.43
C GLN A 217 10.12 19.96 -4.20
N THR A 218 11.40 19.95 -4.57
CA THR A 218 12.29 18.82 -4.25
C THR A 218 12.66 18.86 -2.76
N ILE A 219 12.19 17.89 -1.97
CA ILE A 219 12.34 17.88 -0.50
C ILE A 219 13.74 17.35 -0.10
N HIS A 220 14.78 18.16 -0.30
CA HIS A 220 16.14 17.85 0.12
C HIS A 220 16.34 18.09 1.64
N HIS A 221 15.95 17.11 2.47
CA HIS A 221 16.03 17.20 3.94
C HIS A 221 16.76 16.04 4.64
N GLN A 222 17.28 15.04 3.92
CA GLN A 222 17.83 13.83 4.53
C GLN A 222 18.95 14.06 5.56
N ASP A 223 19.93 14.93 5.26
CA ASP A 223 21.13 15.13 6.10
C ASP A 223 20.85 15.73 7.49
N LYS A 224 19.59 16.09 7.79
CA LYS A 224 19.14 16.60 9.09
C LYS A 224 18.27 15.62 9.88
N LEU A 225 17.85 14.50 9.29
CA LEU A 225 16.97 13.54 9.96
C LEU A 225 17.72 12.75 11.04
N ASP A 226 17.02 12.33 12.09
CA ASP A 226 17.55 11.33 13.02
C ASP A 226 17.72 10.00 12.27
N VAL A 227 18.81 9.28 12.54
CA VAL A 227 19.13 7.98 11.93
C VAL A 227 17.96 6.98 11.99
N THR A 228 17.15 7.04 13.05
CA THR A 228 15.93 6.23 13.18
C THR A 228 14.90 6.54 12.09
N VAL A 229 14.73 7.82 11.77
CA VAL A 229 13.81 8.28 10.71
C VAL A 229 14.37 7.96 9.33
N GLN A 230 15.68 8.09 9.12
CA GLN A 230 16.34 7.68 7.87
C GLN A 230 16.11 6.18 7.60
N CYS A 231 16.42 5.32 8.57
CA CYS A 231 16.18 3.89 8.50
C CYS A 231 14.69 3.54 8.28
N ALA A 232 13.76 4.22 8.95
CA ALA A 232 12.32 3.98 8.77
C ALA A 232 11.81 4.39 7.39
N LEU A 233 12.38 5.46 6.79
CA LEU A 233 12.09 5.84 5.41
C LEU A 233 12.64 4.81 4.42
N TYR A 234 13.82 4.23 4.65
CA TYR A 234 14.34 3.13 3.81
C TYR A 234 13.47 1.88 3.90
N GLY A 235 13.03 1.52 5.12
CA GLY A 235 12.02 0.48 5.32
C GLY A 235 10.72 0.74 4.54
N ALA A 236 10.28 2.00 4.50
CA ALA A 236 9.11 2.41 3.71
C ALA A 236 9.35 2.29 2.20
N GLU A 237 10.51 2.69 1.65
CA GLU A 237 10.78 2.51 0.22
C GLU A 237 10.86 1.02 -0.17
N VAL A 238 11.60 0.19 0.59
CA VAL A 238 11.73 -1.25 0.32
C VAL A 238 10.35 -1.92 0.35
N LEU A 239 9.54 -1.68 1.37
CA LEU A 239 8.15 -2.15 1.47
C LEU A 239 7.20 -1.58 0.39
N SER A 240 7.63 -0.60 -0.42
CA SER A 240 6.84 -0.03 -1.52
C SER A 240 7.34 -0.44 -2.90
N ALA A 241 8.57 -0.97 -2.98
CA ALA A 241 9.26 -1.33 -4.21
C ALA A 241 8.62 -2.53 -4.92
N SER A 242 8.28 -3.57 -4.15
CA SER A 242 7.61 -4.77 -4.66
C SER A 242 6.37 -5.10 -3.82
N PRO A 243 5.25 -5.53 -4.45
CA PRO A 243 4.11 -6.10 -3.72
C PRO A 243 4.43 -7.46 -3.07
N SER A 244 5.56 -8.10 -3.39
CA SER A 244 6.01 -9.32 -2.71
C SER A 244 6.47 -9.09 -1.28
N LEU A 245 6.82 -7.86 -0.88
CA LEU A 245 7.49 -7.62 0.40
C LEU A 245 6.51 -7.45 1.56
N ALA A 246 6.48 -8.48 2.41
CA ALA A 246 5.80 -8.52 3.71
C ALA A 246 6.50 -7.66 4.75
N SER A 247 7.83 -7.67 4.73
CA SER A 247 8.71 -6.96 5.66
C SER A 247 9.90 -6.31 4.95
N ALA A 248 10.66 -5.52 5.71
CA ALA A 248 11.96 -5.00 5.32
C ALA A 248 12.86 -4.90 6.56
N MET A 249 14.17 -4.93 6.34
CA MET A 249 15.17 -4.68 7.39
C MET A 249 16.02 -3.46 7.09
N SER A 250 16.61 -2.86 8.12
CA SER A 250 17.71 -1.88 7.97
C SER A 250 18.64 -1.94 9.16
N LEU A 251 19.91 -1.57 8.98
CA LEU A 251 20.85 -1.40 10.09
C LEU A 251 21.15 0.08 10.35
N ALA A 252 21.16 0.47 11.61
CA ALA A 252 21.68 1.75 12.06
C ALA A 252 23.00 1.52 12.80
N ILE A 253 24.12 1.99 12.25
CA ILE A 253 25.45 1.90 12.83
C ILE A 253 25.87 3.28 13.36
N ILE A 254 26.20 3.36 14.64
CA ILE A 254 26.57 4.61 15.33
C ILE A 254 27.87 4.39 16.11
N GLY A 255 28.99 4.82 15.54
CA GLY A 255 30.32 4.43 16.05
C GLY A 255 30.52 2.91 15.95
N ASN A 256 30.68 2.26 17.10
CA ASN A 256 30.78 0.80 17.24
C ASN A 256 29.45 0.10 17.57
N ILE A 257 28.32 0.83 17.65
CA ILE A 257 27.02 0.26 18.03
C ILE A 257 26.17 0.01 16.80
N VAL A 258 25.73 -1.23 16.59
CA VAL A 258 24.72 -1.60 15.58
C VAL A 258 23.36 -1.83 16.23
N HIS A 259 22.32 -1.32 15.60
CA HIS A 259 20.92 -1.66 15.86
C HIS A 259 20.31 -2.28 14.60
N VAL A 260 19.62 -3.42 14.77
CA VAL A 260 18.78 -3.99 13.72
C VAL A 260 17.37 -3.40 13.85
N TRP A 261 16.83 -2.95 12.73
CA TRP A 261 15.43 -2.57 12.58
C TRP A 261 14.72 -3.58 11.68
N TRP A 262 13.55 -4.00 12.12
CA TRP A 262 12.58 -4.75 11.32
C TRP A 262 11.34 -3.89 11.10
N TYR A 263 10.80 -3.89 9.88
CA TYR A 263 9.55 -3.24 9.52
C TYR A 263 8.62 -4.26 8.89
N ASP A 264 7.37 -4.24 9.30
CA ASP A 264 6.25 -4.93 8.65
C ASP A 264 5.08 -3.95 8.48
N ARG A 265 3.84 -4.42 8.31
CA ARG A 265 2.67 -3.53 8.17
C ARG A 265 1.94 -3.20 9.49
N GLN A 266 2.39 -3.76 10.63
CA GLN A 266 2.05 -3.26 11.98
C GLN A 266 2.96 -2.10 12.40
N GLY A 267 4.21 -2.08 11.94
CA GLY A 267 5.17 -1.00 12.22
C GLY A 267 6.61 -1.48 12.39
N ALA A 268 7.40 -0.72 13.13
CA ALA A 268 8.79 -1.04 13.42
C ALA A 268 8.96 -1.96 14.64
N ILE A 269 10.05 -2.71 14.67
CA ILE A 269 10.66 -3.37 15.82
C ILE A 269 12.15 -3.00 15.82
N GLN A 270 12.74 -2.78 16.99
CA GLN A 270 14.16 -2.45 17.11
C GLN A 270 14.87 -3.36 18.12
N THR A 271 16.08 -3.84 17.80
CA THR A 271 16.96 -4.42 18.80
C THR A 271 17.55 -3.35 19.73
N LYS A 272 17.90 -3.76 20.95
CA LYS A 272 18.92 -3.07 21.75
C LYS A 272 20.24 -3.00 20.95
N GLY A 273 21.11 -2.06 21.30
CA GLY A 273 22.37 -1.85 20.60
C GLY A 273 23.39 -2.94 20.93
N LEU A 274 23.95 -3.57 19.91
CA LEU A 274 25.08 -4.48 20.01
C LEU A 274 26.38 -3.71 19.74
N ASP A 275 27.40 -3.89 20.58
CA ASP A 275 28.72 -3.31 20.36
C ASP A 275 29.57 -4.27 19.52
N PHE A 276 29.74 -4.00 18.23
CA PHE A 276 30.41 -4.96 17.34
C PHE A 276 31.93 -5.03 17.52
N VAL A 277 32.50 -4.16 18.38
CA VAL A 277 33.93 -4.18 18.75
C VAL A 277 34.13 -4.93 20.07
N GLU A 278 33.24 -4.78 21.05
CA GLU A 278 33.33 -5.49 22.35
C GLU A 278 32.69 -6.88 22.33
N ASP A 279 31.66 -7.09 21.51
CA ASP A 279 30.85 -8.30 21.39
C ASP A 279 30.89 -8.86 19.93
N LEU A 280 32.06 -8.80 19.29
CA LEU A 280 32.28 -9.25 17.90
C LEU A 280 31.70 -10.64 17.55
N PRO A 281 31.78 -11.70 18.40
CA PRO A 281 31.20 -13.00 18.06
C PRO A 281 29.70 -12.96 17.74
N TYR A 282 28.94 -12.10 18.41
CA TYR A 282 27.50 -11.93 18.18
C TYR A 282 27.23 -11.13 16.91
N PHE A 283 28.14 -10.22 16.55
CA PHE A 283 28.07 -9.51 15.28
C PHE A 283 28.37 -10.46 14.11
N VAL A 284 29.35 -11.36 14.25
CA VAL A 284 29.61 -12.43 13.28
C VAL A 284 28.41 -13.37 13.14
N VAL A 285 27.72 -13.72 14.24
CA VAL A 285 26.45 -14.47 14.19
C VAL A 285 25.32 -13.69 13.49
N LEU A 286 25.23 -12.36 13.66
CA LEU A 286 24.29 -11.52 12.92
C LEU A 286 24.59 -11.53 11.41
N LEU A 287 25.86 -11.44 11.01
CA LEU A 287 26.28 -11.54 9.61
C LEU A 287 25.99 -12.93 9.02
N LEU A 288 26.19 -13.99 9.80
CA LEU A 288 25.84 -15.36 9.40
C LEU A 288 24.33 -15.52 9.23
N ALA A 289 23.52 -14.96 10.13
CA ALA A 289 22.06 -14.94 9.96
C ALA A 289 21.67 -14.22 8.66
N LEU A 290 22.19 -13.01 8.40
CA LEU A 290 21.94 -12.28 7.16
C LEU A 290 22.42 -13.02 5.89
N GLN A 291 23.47 -13.84 5.98
CA GLN A 291 23.94 -14.67 4.88
C GLN A 291 23.06 -15.91 4.61
N ARG A 292 22.32 -16.42 5.61
CA ARG A 292 21.49 -17.63 5.50
C ARG A 292 19.99 -17.35 5.34
N LEU A 293 19.56 -16.08 5.38
CA LEU A 293 18.19 -15.71 4.98
C LEU A 293 18.08 -15.74 3.45
N GLY A 294 17.26 -16.64 2.90
CA GLY A 294 16.77 -16.52 1.52
C GLY A 294 15.63 -15.51 1.39
N PRO A 295 15.05 -15.34 0.17
CA PRO A 295 13.94 -14.43 -0.13
C PRO A 295 12.82 -14.37 0.92
N VAL A 296 12.30 -15.52 1.36
CA VAL A 296 11.26 -15.62 2.41
C VAL A 296 11.73 -15.00 3.74
N GLY A 297 12.99 -15.23 4.12
CA GLY A 297 13.61 -14.63 5.31
C GLY A 297 13.81 -13.11 5.21
N TYR A 298 13.93 -12.59 3.99
CA TYR A 298 13.90 -11.15 3.67
C TYR A 298 12.49 -10.60 3.45
N GLY A 299 11.44 -11.43 3.63
CA GLY A 299 10.05 -11.01 3.57
C GLY A 299 9.40 -11.14 2.19
N GLU A 300 10.02 -11.82 1.22
CA GLU A 300 9.38 -12.11 -0.07
C GLU A 300 8.29 -13.19 0.07
N LEU A 301 7.05 -12.80 -0.20
CA LEU A 301 5.92 -13.69 -0.45
C LEU A 301 6.19 -14.58 -1.68
N PRO A 302 5.63 -15.82 -1.74
CA PRO A 302 5.92 -16.80 -2.78
C PRO A 302 5.17 -16.53 -4.10
N PHE A 303 5.21 -15.29 -4.59
CA PHE A 303 4.90 -14.94 -5.97
C PHE A 303 6.09 -15.33 -6.86
N LYS A 304 5.84 -15.81 -8.09
CA LYS A 304 6.93 -16.09 -9.04
C LYS A 304 7.58 -14.76 -9.49
N LYS A 305 8.93 -14.71 -9.49
CA LYS A 305 9.75 -13.60 -10.03
C LYS A 305 9.21 -13.23 -11.43
N GLY A 306 8.80 -11.98 -11.63
CA GLY A 306 8.04 -11.57 -12.82
C GLY A 306 6.52 -11.44 -12.62
N LYS A 307 6.05 -11.08 -11.42
CA LYS A 307 4.65 -10.71 -11.11
C LYS A 307 3.58 -11.78 -11.35
N LYS A 308 3.98 -13.06 -11.37
CA LYS A 308 3.05 -14.18 -11.59
C LYS A 308 2.55 -14.76 -10.27
N ILE A 309 1.24 -14.68 -10.07
CA ILE A 309 0.53 -15.21 -8.90
C ILE A 309 -0.08 -16.55 -9.29
N VAL A 310 0.37 -17.63 -8.65
CA VAL A 310 -0.28 -18.95 -8.75
C VAL A 310 -1.32 -19.06 -7.65
N ILE A 311 -2.55 -19.41 -8.03
CA ILE A 311 -3.67 -19.57 -7.09
C ILE A 311 -3.77 -21.05 -6.69
N PRO A 312 -3.77 -21.41 -5.39
CA PRO A 312 -3.89 -22.82 -4.97
C PRO A 312 -5.29 -23.40 -5.13
N SER A 313 -6.34 -22.59 -4.97
CA SER A 313 -7.76 -23.01 -4.98
C SER A 313 -8.35 -23.23 -6.39
N GLY A 314 -7.51 -23.66 -7.34
CA GLY A 314 -7.80 -23.72 -8.77
C GLY A 314 -6.59 -23.17 -9.55
N PRO A 315 -5.99 -23.90 -10.51
CA PRO A 315 -4.64 -23.67 -11.02
C PRO A 315 -4.54 -22.49 -12.01
N VAL A 316 -4.86 -21.30 -11.53
CA VAL A 316 -4.83 -20.04 -12.27
C VAL A 316 -3.45 -19.38 -12.11
N GLU A 317 -2.83 -18.96 -13.21
CA GLU A 317 -1.60 -18.17 -13.20
C GLU A 317 -1.88 -16.74 -13.66
N VAL A 318 -2.13 -15.84 -12.69
CA VAL A 318 -2.43 -14.44 -12.95
C VAL A 318 -1.13 -13.63 -13.08
N THR A 319 -0.98 -12.93 -14.20
CA THR A 319 0.15 -12.01 -14.42
C THR A 319 -0.29 -10.58 -14.09
N MET A 320 0.37 -9.93 -13.12
CA MET A 320 0.09 -8.51 -12.83
C MET A 320 0.82 -7.60 -13.83
N GLY A 321 0.10 -6.63 -14.39
CA GLY A 321 0.62 -5.65 -15.33
C GLY A 321 1.09 -4.35 -14.66
N LYS A 322 0.47 -3.24 -15.06
CA LYS A 322 0.71 -1.88 -14.53
C LYS A 322 0.03 -1.68 -13.18
N ALA A 323 0.67 -0.93 -12.28
CA ALA A 323 0.06 -0.51 -11.02
C ALA A 323 -1.02 0.56 -11.25
N ILE A 324 -2.17 0.37 -10.61
CA ILE A 324 -3.27 1.33 -10.49
C ILE A 324 -3.13 2.10 -9.16
N MET A 325 -2.78 1.37 -8.09
CA MET A 325 -2.52 1.92 -6.77
C MET A 325 -1.31 1.25 -6.13
N GLN A 326 -0.40 2.04 -5.56
CA GLN A 326 0.63 1.57 -4.63
C GLN A 326 0.57 2.40 -3.36
N HIS A 327 0.84 1.76 -2.22
CA HIS A 327 0.86 2.39 -0.91
C HIS A 327 2.29 2.56 -0.40
N TYR A 328 2.66 3.81 -0.12
CA TYR A 328 3.90 4.14 0.57
C TYR A 328 3.69 4.16 2.09
N GLY A 329 4.33 3.24 2.82
CA GLY A 329 4.31 3.24 4.28
C GLY A 329 4.58 1.91 4.98
N ILE A 330 4.96 2.02 6.27
CA ILE A 330 5.27 0.91 7.18
C ILE A 330 4.14 0.59 8.18
N VAL A 331 2.95 1.17 8.02
CA VAL A 331 1.78 0.87 8.88
C VAL A 331 0.49 0.91 8.05
N GLY A 332 -0.37 -0.09 8.22
CA GLY A 332 -1.76 -0.04 7.75
C GLY A 332 -2.11 -1.17 6.79
N ARG A 333 -3.14 -0.96 5.97
CA ARG A 333 -3.61 -1.98 5.02
C ARG A 333 -2.69 -2.17 3.81
N ALA A 334 -1.76 -1.25 3.56
CA ALA A 334 -0.80 -1.29 2.46
C ALA A 334 -1.39 -1.80 1.13
N THR A 335 -2.57 -1.30 0.78
CA THR A 335 -3.35 -1.79 -0.36
C THR A 335 -2.69 -1.38 -1.66
N ASN A 336 -2.22 -2.37 -2.40
CA ASN A 336 -1.71 -2.23 -3.75
C ASN A 336 -2.72 -2.85 -4.73
N VAL A 337 -2.92 -2.23 -5.88
CA VAL A 337 -3.83 -2.71 -6.93
C VAL A 337 -3.12 -2.61 -8.27
N TYR A 338 -3.13 -3.69 -9.03
CA TYR A 338 -2.53 -3.80 -10.35
C TYR A 338 -3.59 -4.26 -11.34
N HIS A 339 -3.48 -3.86 -12.61
CA HIS A 339 -4.16 -4.60 -13.69
C HIS A 339 -3.64 -6.05 -13.70
N ALA A 340 -4.50 -6.99 -14.09
CA ALA A 340 -4.20 -8.40 -14.14
C ALA A 340 -4.69 -9.02 -15.45
N THR A 341 -3.98 -10.03 -15.95
CA THR A 341 -4.40 -10.89 -17.05
C THR A 341 -4.13 -12.36 -16.70
N SER A 342 -4.84 -13.27 -17.35
CA SER A 342 -4.65 -14.71 -17.23
C SER A 342 -4.98 -15.37 -18.57
N SER A 343 -4.36 -16.51 -18.84
CA SER A 343 -4.74 -17.44 -19.93
C SER A 343 -5.12 -18.81 -19.38
N SER A 344 -5.39 -18.89 -18.07
CA SER A 344 -5.91 -20.09 -17.41
C SER A 344 -7.43 -20.19 -17.57
N PRO A 345 -8.00 -21.40 -17.45
CA PRO A 345 -9.45 -21.59 -17.29
C PRO A 345 -10.03 -20.75 -16.14
N ASP A 346 -11.32 -20.42 -16.23
CA ASP A 346 -12.03 -19.77 -15.12
C ASP A 346 -12.18 -20.76 -13.96
N PRO A 347 -11.59 -20.50 -12.77
CA PRO A 347 -11.65 -21.43 -11.63
C PRO A 347 -13.07 -21.64 -11.13
N ARG A 348 -14.00 -20.73 -11.43
CA ARG A 348 -15.41 -20.80 -11.05
C ARG A 348 -16.16 -21.87 -11.83
N GLN A 349 -15.63 -22.33 -12.97
CA GLN A 349 -16.21 -23.37 -13.82
C GLN A 349 -15.54 -24.75 -13.65
N ALA A 350 -14.47 -24.84 -12.86
CA ALA A 350 -13.66 -26.07 -12.77
C ALA A 350 -14.39 -27.23 -12.05
N ASN A 351 -15.50 -26.96 -11.36
CA ASN A 351 -16.26 -27.95 -10.59
C ASN A 351 -17.39 -28.55 -11.44
N GLY A 352 -17.03 -29.47 -12.34
CA GLY A 352 -18.01 -30.26 -13.09
C GLY A 352 -18.65 -31.35 -12.22
N GLU A 353 -19.91 -31.14 -11.86
CA GLU A 353 -20.94 -32.08 -11.34
C GLU A 353 -20.65 -32.94 -10.09
N ASP A 354 -19.43 -33.42 -9.82
CA ASP A 354 -19.12 -34.41 -8.78
C ASP A 354 -18.18 -33.91 -7.64
N ALA A 355 -18.08 -32.59 -7.44
CA ALA A 355 -17.36 -32.02 -6.30
C ALA A 355 -18.04 -30.74 -5.77
N GLU A 356 -18.51 -30.75 -4.52
CA GLU A 356 -19.00 -29.55 -3.83
C GLU A 356 -17.87 -28.54 -3.52
N PRO A 357 -18.06 -27.30 -3.96
CA PRO A 357 -18.04 -26.13 -3.08
C PRO A 357 -19.48 -25.69 -2.80
N SER A 358 -19.83 -25.44 -1.54
CA SER A 358 -21.22 -25.33 -1.07
C SER A 358 -21.96 -24.01 -1.40
N VAL A 359 -22.18 -23.75 -2.69
CA VAL A 359 -23.28 -22.91 -3.21
C VAL A 359 -23.78 -23.48 -4.54
N ASP A 360 -25.01 -23.98 -4.57
CA ASP A 360 -25.61 -24.52 -5.79
C ASP A 360 -25.69 -23.51 -6.94
N GLN A 361 -25.44 -23.99 -8.17
CA GLN A 361 -25.82 -23.32 -9.40
C GLN A 361 -26.57 -24.29 -10.32
N LEU A 362 -27.90 -24.27 -10.21
CA LEU A 362 -28.76 -24.85 -11.24
C LEU A 362 -28.86 -23.87 -12.43
N SER A 363 -28.78 -24.41 -13.64
CA SER A 363 -29.01 -23.67 -14.88
C SER A 363 -30.52 -23.53 -15.15
N ILE A 364 -30.93 -22.35 -15.61
CA ILE A 364 -32.30 -22.09 -16.08
C ILE A 364 -32.19 -21.36 -17.42
N SER A 365 -32.85 -21.90 -18.45
CA SER A 365 -33.02 -21.23 -19.73
C SER A 365 -34.09 -20.13 -19.60
N ILE A 366 -33.81 -18.92 -20.08
CA ILE A 366 -34.71 -17.77 -19.97
C ILE A 366 -35.06 -17.24 -21.36
N ASP A 367 -36.29 -17.54 -21.79
CA ASP A 367 -36.95 -16.85 -22.90
C ASP A 367 -37.66 -15.58 -22.35
N GLY A 368 -36.94 -14.46 -22.32
CA GLY A 368 -37.50 -13.10 -22.17
C GLY A 368 -37.54 -12.47 -20.76
N ILE A 369 -38.05 -11.21 -20.74
CA ILE A 369 -38.19 -10.25 -19.61
C ILE A 369 -36.92 -9.43 -19.28
N ARG A 370 -36.94 -8.16 -18.82
CA ARG A 370 -37.62 -6.89 -19.23
C ARG A 370 -37.95 -5.90 -18.05
N ASN A 371 -37.33 -4.71 -18.09
CA ASN A 371 -37.95 -3.35 -18.13
C ASN A 371 -38.10 -2.39 -16.87
N LEU A 372 -37.22 -1.34 -16.76
CA LEU A 372 -36.91 -0.22 -15.80
C LEU A 372 -37.10 1.07 -16.59
N THR A 373 -37.96 1.94 -16.15
CA THR A 373 -37.45 3.30 -15.96
C THR A 373 -38.21 3.89 -14.80
N LEU A 374 -37.85 5.10 -14.42
CA LEU A 374 -38.75 5.98 -13.68
C LEU A 374 -39.98 6.42 -14.54
N ASP A 375 -40.20 5.77 -15.70
CA ASP A 375 -41.36 5.80 -16.61
C ASP A 375 -41.49 4.48 -17.45
N GLY A 376 -41.18 3.30 -16.87
CA GLY A 376 -41.71 2.00 -17.36
C GLY A 376 -41.04 1.27 -18.56
N LYS A 377 -39.75 1.46 -18.84
CA LYS A 377 -39.00 0.90 -20.00
C LYS A 377 -37.47 0.70 -19.80
N ASP A 378 -37.06 -0.58 -19.60
CA ASP A 378 -35.70 -1.20 -19.79
C ASP A 378 -34.74 -1.50 -18.55
N ARG A 379 -35.05 -2.57 -17.74
CA ARG A 379 -34.56 -3.09 -16.41
C ARG A 379 -33.77 -4.30 -16.88
N GLN A 380 -32.51 -4.10 -17.19
CA GLN A 380 -31.69 -5.19 -17.69
C GLN A 380 -30.99 -5.84 -16.49
N SER A 381 -31.72 -6.75 -15.83
CA SER A 381 -31.06 -7.80 -15.07
C SER A 381 -30.26 -8.63 -16.07
N ARG A 382 -28.93 -8.66 -15.88
CA ARG A 382 -27.99 -9.35 -16.77
C ARG A 382 -28.42 -10.82 -16.98
N PRO A 383 -28.75 -11.25 -18.22
CA PRO A 383 -28.77 -12.68 -18.53
C PRO A 383 -27.38 -13.24 -18.25
N LEU A 384 -27.27 -14.40 -17.60
CA LEU A 384 -25.98 -15.10 -17.48
C LEU A 384 -25.62 -15.72 -18.84
N GLY A 385 -25.26 -14.87 -19.81
CA GLY A 385 -24.74 -15.28 -21.11
C GLY A 385 -23.47 -16.12 -20.94
N ASP A 386 -23.27 -17.05 -21.87
CA ASP A 386 -22.29 -18.13 -21.79
C ASP A 386 -20.92 -17.64 -21.32
N VAL A 387 -20.60 -17.93 -20.05
CA VAL A 387 -19.38 -17.44 -19.42
C VAL A 387 -18.21 -18.20 -20.04
N ALA A 388 -17.32 -17.48 -20.74
CA ALA A 388 -16.20 -18.11 -21.42
C ALA A 388 -15.38 -18.99 -20.46
N ASN A 389 -15.05 -20.22 -20.88
CA ASN A 389 -14.33 -21.22 -20.09
C ASN A 389 -12.87 -20.83 -19.77
N SER A 390 -12.46 -19.60 -20.09
CA SER A 390 -11.12 -19.04 -19.98
C SER A 390 -11.20 -17.61 -19.44
N LEU A 391 -10.21 -17.21 -18.64
CA LEU A 391 -10.03 -15.82 -18.19
C LEU A 391 -9.31 -14.95 -19.25
N GLU A 392 -9.01 -15.51 -20.42
CA GLU A 392 -8.36 -14.81 -21.52
C GLU A 392 -9.25 -13.67 -22.07
N GLY A 393 -8.66 -12.49 -22.24
CA GLY A 393 -9.36 -11.27 -22.69
C GLY A 393 -10.13 -10.52 -21.58
N LEU A 394 -10.37 -11.11 -20.40
CA LEU A 394 -11.07 -10.43 -19.32
C LEU A 394 -10.19 -9.34 -18.67
N GLU A 395 -10.67 -8.09 -18.64
CA GLU A 395 -10.03 -7.03 -17.85
C GLU A 395 -10.17 -7.36 -16.35
N MET A 396 -9.05 -7.63 -15.68
CA MET A 396 -9.01 -7.98 -14.25
C MET A 396 -8.11 -7.04 -13.45
N ILE A 397 -8.24 -7.10 -12.12
CA ILE A 397 -7.26 -6.55 -11.17
C ILE A 397 -6.77 -7.59 -10.18
N ALA A 398 -5.52 -7.41 -9.74
CA ALA A 398 -4.95 -8.06 -8.58
C ALA A 398 -4.83 -7.04 -7.44
N LYS A 399 -5.62 -7.23 -6.38
CA LYS A 399 -5.68 -6.39 -5.18
C LYS A 399 -4.99 -7.09 -4.02
N ILE A 400 -3.86 -6.55 -3.56
CA ILE A 400 -3.01 -7.12 -2.52
C ILE A 400 -3.11 -6.22 -1.28
N SER A 401 -3.43 -6.77 -0.11
CA SER A 401 -3.68 -5.96 1.09
C SER A 401 -3.39 -6.68 2.41
N TRP A 402 -2.96 -5.89 3.40
CA TRP A 402 -2.54 -6.30 4.73
C TRP A 402 -3.66 -6.04 5.75
N VAL A 403 -4.71 -6.85 5.67
CA VAL A 403 -5.93 -6.69 6.47
C VAL A 403 -5.67 -7.21 7.89
N GLN A 404 -6.29 -6.58 8.90
CA GLN A 404 -6.26 -7.10 10.27
C GLN A 404 -6.96 -8.46 10.32
N GLU A 405 -6.36 -9.45 10.99
CA GLU A 405 -6.81 -10.84 10.93
C GLU A 405 -8.23 -11.05 11.46
N HIS A 406 -8.59 -10.36 12.55
CA HIS A 406 -9.93 -10.41 13.14
C HIS A 406 -11.04 -9.84 12.23
N ARG A 407 -10.69 -9.13 11.14
CA ARG A 407 -11.70 -8.58 10.21
C ARG A 407 -12.05 -9.62 9.16
N THR A 408 -13.35 -9.85 8.99
CA THR A 408 -13.95 -10.59 7.88
C THR A 408 -13.30 -10.17 6.55
N ALA A 409 -12.93 -11.15 5.73
CA ALA A 409 -12.30 -10.87 4.44
C ALA A 409 -13.31 -10.23 3.48
N GLU A 410 -12.82 -9.35 2.60
CA GLU A 410 -13.67 -8.57 1.69
C GLU A 410 -14.45 -9.48 0.73
N HIS A 411 -13.82 -10.54 0.21
CA HIS A 411 -14.50 -11.55 -0.61
C HIS A 411 -15.63 -12.26 0.15
N THR A 412 -15.47 -12.54 1.45
CA THR A 412 -16.50 -13.22 2.25
C THR A 412 -17.72 -12.33 2.43
N ILE A 413 -17.51 -11.01 2.56
CA ILE A 413 -18.60 -10.02 2.64
C ILE A 413 -19.37 -9.99 1.30
N VAL A 414 -18.66 -9.91 0.18
CA VAL A 414 -19.27 -9.88 -1.17
C VAL A 414 -20.00 -11.19 -1.48
N ASN A 415 -19.36 -12.35 -1.27
CA ASN A 415 -19.95 -13.66 -1.57
C ASN A 415 -21.19 -13.92 -0.70
N ASN A 416 -21.18 -13.53 0.58
CA ASN A 416 -22.35 -13.64 1.45
C ASN A 416 -23.48 -12.69 1.04
N ALA A 417 -23.17 -11.51 0.49
CA ALA A 417 -24.17 -10.59 -0.05
C ALA A 417 -24.84 -11.15 -1.32
N VAL A 418 -24.04 -11.69 -2.26
CA VAL A 418 -24.54 -12.41 -3.44
C VAL A 418 -25.39 -13.61 -3.03
N LYS A 419 -24.96 -14.38 -2.01
CA LYS A 419 -25.75 -15.52 -1.50
C LYS A 419 -27.11 -15.07 -0.96
N LYS A 420 -27.18 -14.07 -0.07
CA LYS A 420 -28.49 -13.58 0.42
C LYS A 420 -29.37 -13.01 -0.68
N ALA A 421 -28.81 -12.30 -1.66
CA ALA A 421 -29.58 -11.83 -2.80
C ALA A 421 -30.14 -13.00 -3.64
N LYS A 422 -29.38 -14.09 -3.78
CA LYS A 422 -29.84 -15.34 -4.42
C LYS A 422 -30.96 -16.06 -3.64
N GLU A 423 -31.15 -15.78 -2.35
CA GLU A 423 -32.22 -16.34 -1.50
C GLU A 423 -33.56 -15.57 -1.60
N LEU A 424 -33.57 -14.38 -2.23
CA LEU A 424 -34.78 -13.60 -2.54
C LEU A 424 -35.47 -14.09 -3.84
N PRO A 425 -36.78 -13.82 -4.07
CA PRO A 425 -37.45 -14.12 -5.34
C PRO A 425 -36.79 -13.46 -6.56
N ASP A 426 -36.88 -14.06 -7.75
CA ASP A 426 -36.28 -13.52 -8.99
C ASP A 426 -36.79 -12.14 -9.40
N GLU A 427 -38.05 -11.82 -9.09
CA GLU A 427 -38.67 -10.52 -9.36
C GLU A 427 -38.37 -9.45 -8.28
N ASP A 428 -37.57 -9.75 -7.25
CA ASP A 428 -37.32 -8.86 -6.12
C ASP A 428 -36.39 -7.69 -6.50
N ASP A 429 -36.86 -6.46 -6.26
CA ASP A 429 -36.12 -5.21 -6.54
C ASP A 429 -34.73 -5.17 -5.85
N ASP A 430 -34.60 -5.73 -4.65
CA ASP A 430 -33.33 -5.76 -3.91
C ASP A 430 -32.41 -6.91 -4.38
N ARG A 431 -32.95 -7.99 -4.95
CA ARG A 431 -32.16 -9.01 -5.69
C ARG A 431 -31.58 -8.40 -6.97
N ILE A 432 -32.44 -7.79 -7.78
CA ILE A 432 -32.07 -7.18 -9.07
C ILE A 432 -31.03 -6.07 -8.85
N ALA A 433 -31.16 -5.28 -7.78
CA ALA A 433 -30.20 -4.24 -7.43
C ALA A 433 -28.82 -4.75 -6.96
N ILE A 434 -28.65 -6.04 -6.61
CA ILE A 434 -27.37 -6.61 -6.13
C ILE A 434 -26.72 -7.52 -7.18
N ILE A 435 -27.49 -8.36 -7.86
CA ILE A 435 -26.95 -9.37 -8.78
C ILE A 435 -26.44 -8.69 -10.06
N GLY A 436 -25.11 -8.62 -10.20
CA GLY A 436 -24.41 -7.90 -11.28
C GLY A 436 -23.79 -6.57 -10.83
N HIS A 437 -24.28 -5.98 -9.74
CA HIS A 437 -23.90 -4.67 -9.21
C HIS A 437 -22.96 -4.74 -8.00
N VAL A 438 -22.27 -5.87 -7.81
CA VAL A 438 -21.22 -6.05 -6.79
C VAL A 438 -19.95 -6.64 -7.42
N PRO A 439 -18.74 -6.35 -6.90
CA PRO A 439 -17.50 -6.76 -7.54
C PRO A 439 -17.39 -8.27 -7.77
N GLU A 440 -17.25 -8.67 -9.03
CA GLU A 440 -17.10 -10.07 -9.42
C GLU A 440 -15.76 -10.64 -8.92
N ILE A 441 -15.79 -11.37 -7.80
CA ILE A 441 -14.63 -12.09 -7.26
C ILE A 441 -14.37 -13.33 -8.11
N ILE A 442 -13.16 -13.43 -8.67
CA ILE A 442 -12.72 -14.56 -9.50
C ILE A 442 -11.95 -15.57 -8.65
N ALA A 443 -11.04 -15.08 -7.80
CA ALA A 443 -10.21 -15.93 -6.94
C ALA A 443 -9.58 -15.14 -5.79
N THR A 444 -9.11 -15.86 -4.75
CA THR A 444 -8.51 -15.25 -3.56
C THR A 444 -7.38 -16.10 -2.99
N ILE A 445 -6.40 -15.47 -2.33
CA ILE A 445 -5.30 -16.15 -1.65
C ILE A 445 -5.06 -15.51 -0.28
N GLU A 446 -4.84 -16.33 0.74
CA GLU A 446 -4.15 -15.95 1.97
C GLU A 446 -2.81 -16.70 2.04
N TYR A 447 -1.76 -16.02 2.48
CA TYR A 447 -0.43 -16.65 2.66
C TYR A 447 -0.18 -16.95 4.14
N GLU A 448 -0.37 -18.22 4.51
CA GLU A 448 -0.07 -18.72 5.87
C GLU A 448 1.43 -18.64 6.17
N GLY A 449 1.80 -18.26 7.39
CA GLY A 449 3.20 -18.08 7.79
C GLY A 449 3.84 -16.77 7.29
N TYR A 450 3.07 -15.86 6.69
CA TYR A 450 3.53 -14.50 6.30
C TYR A 450 2.70 -13.40 7.00
N ASP A 451 1.96 -13.75 8.05
CA ASP A 451 1.34 -12.77 8.93
C ASP A 451 2.40 -11.99 9.73
N THR A 452 2.03 -10.79 10.18
CA THR A 452 2.94 -9.92 10.94
C THR A 452 3.13 -10.40 12.39
N ASN A 453 2.38 -11.41 12.84
CA ASN A 453 2.48 -11.97 14.19
C ASN A 453 3.61 -13.00 14.31
N LEU A 454 3.99 -13.71 13.24
CA LEU A 454 5.04 -14.74 13.25
C LEU A 454 6.28 -14.34 14.07
N ILE A 455 6.94 -13.24 13.70
CA ILE A 455 8.15 -12.77 14.39
C ILE A 455 7.80 -12.03 15.69
N ARG A 456 6.67 -11.31 15.73
CA ARG A 456 6.26 -10.54 16.93
C ARG A 456 6.00 -11.46 18.11
N GLY A 457 5.19 -12.51 17.92
CA GLY A 457 4.87 -13.52 18.92
C GLY A 457 6.09 -14.29 19.40
N GLN A 458 7.00 -14.67 18.49
CA GLN A 458 8.30 -15.27 18.86
C GLN A 458 9.16 -14.36 19.73
N LEU A 459 9.08 -13.04 19.53
CA LEU A 459 9.76 -12.02 20.36
C LEU A 459 8.95 -11.58 21.59
N GLY A 460 7.78 -12.17 21.85
CA GLY A 460 6.90 -11.83 22.98
C GLY A 460 6.07 -10.56 22.80
N PHE A 461 6.12 -9.91 21.63
CA PHE A 461 5.19 -8.84 21.25
C PHE A 461 3.88 -9.48 20.72
N GLY A 462 2.72 -8.84 20.96
CA GLY A 462 1.44 -9.39 20.49
C GLY A 462 0.60 -10.13 21.55
N THR A 463 1.07 -10.23 22.79
CA THR A 463 0.40 -10.98 23.87
C THR A 463 -0.74 -10.23 24.56
N ASP A 464 -0.84 -8.90 24.41
CA ASP A 464 -2.00 -8.12 24.85
C ASP A 464 -3.06 -8.00 23.74
N HIS A 465 -4.34 -7.89 24.13
CA HIS A 465 -5.46 -7.81 23.18
C HIS A 465 -5.32 -6.68 22.15
N THR A 466 -4.75 -5.53 22.53
CA THR A 466 -4.59 -4.38 21.62
C THR A 466 -3.52 -4.62 20.55
N ALA A 467 -2.60 -5.54 20.82
CA ALA A 467 -1.59 -5.98 19.87
C ALA A 467 -2.11 -7.11 18.97
N VAL A 468 -2.87 -8.09 19.52
CA VAL A 468 -3.59 -9.11 18.73
C VAL A 468 -4.51 -8.47 17.69
N GLU A 469 -5.30 -7.46 18.07
CA GLU A 469 -6.18 -6.74 17.15
C GLU A 469 -5.44 -6.01 16.00
N ARG A 470 -4.13 -5.77 16.16
CA ARG A 470 -3.31 -5.13 15.12
C ARG A 470 -2.71 -6.14 14.14
N ASN A 471 -2.69 -7.44 14.43
CA ASN A 471 -2.05 -8.46 13.60
C ASN A 471 -2.63 -8.45 12.18
N ARG A 472 -1.76 -8.53 11.17
CA ARG A 472 -2.13 -8.41 9.76
C ARG A 472 -1.69 -9.62 8.97
N ARG A 473 -2.53 -10.00 8.01
CA ARG A 473 -2.26 -11.06 7.03
C ARG A 473 -2.35 -10.49 5.62
N CYS A 474 -1.48 -10.98 4.73
CA CYS A 474 -1.57 -10.68 3.31
C CYS A 474 -2.78 -11.41 2.70
N ARG A 475 -3.69 -10.64 2.09
CA ARG A 475 -4.83 -11.12 1.32
C ARG A 475 -4.71 -10.62 -0.11
N VAL A 476 -4.75 -11.55 -1.06
CA VAL A 476 -4.86 -11.28 -2.50
C VAL A 476 -6.29 -11.55 -2.93
N ILE A 477 -6.86 -10.63 -3.70
CA ILE A 477 -8.16 -10.78 -4.35
C ILE A 477 -7.95 -10.50 -5.85
N ILE A 478 -8.44 -11.42 -6.68
CA ILE A 478 -8.55 -11.25 -8.13
C ILE A 478 -10.03 -11.03 -8.44
N SER A 479 -10.33 -9.96 -9.19
CA SER A 479 -11.69 -9.61 -9.60
C SER A 479 -11.70 -9.03 -11.02
N ARG A 480 -12.89 -8.91 -11.62
CA ARG A 480 -13.11 -8.04 -12.79
C ARG A 480 -12.56 -6.63 -12.48
N TYR A 481 -11.97 -5.97 -13.47
CA TYR A 481 -11.60 -4.57 -13.39
C TYR A 481 -12.87 -3.71 -13.48
N LEU A 482 -13.05 -2.84 -12.50
CA LEU A 482 -14.09 -1.81 -12.50
C LEU A 482 -13.41 -0.45 -12.65
N ARG A 483 -13.98 0.40 -13.52
CA ARG A 483 -13.48 1.74 -13.84
C ARG A 483 -14.08 2.77 -12.87
N PRO A 484 -13.37 3.83 -12.49
CA PRO A 484 -13.92 4.87 -11.62
C PRO A 484 -15.16 5.52 -12.26
N ILE A 485 -16.24 5.73 -11.50
CA ILE A 485 -17.47 6.34 -12.05
C ILE A 485 -17.23 7.73 -12.68
N THR A 486 -16.13 8.38 -12.30
CA THR A 486 -15.65 9.66 -12.85
C THR A 486 -15.15 9.60 -14.29
N GLU A 487 -15.10 8.42 -14.94
CA GLU A 487 -14.88 8.30 -16.40
C GLU A 487 -16.19 8.46 -17.21
N LEU A 488 -17.35 8.55 -16.55
CA LEU A 488 -18.66 8.73 -17.18
C LEU A 488 -19.16 10.19 -17.09
N GLU A 489 -19.95 10.60 -18.08
CA GLU A 489 -20.65 11.89 -18.13
C GLU A 489 -22.11 11.69 -18.58
N GLY A 490 -22.97 12.69 -18.34
CA GLY A 490 -24.36 12.68 -18.85
C GLY A 490 -25.21 11.52 -18.35
N ASP A 491 -25.96 10.89 -19.26
CA ASP A 491 -26.93 9.83 -18.94
C ASP A 491 -26.22 8.53 -18.49
N ASP A 492 -25.06 8.20 -19.07
CA ASP A 492 -24.18 7.09 -18.63
C ASP A 492 -23.87 7.19 -17.12
N LEU A 493 -23.46 8.38 -16.68
CA LEU A 493 -23.12 8.67 -15.29
C LEU A 493 -24.35 8.56 -14.38
N LEU A 494 -25.50 9.07 -14.80
CA LEU A 494 -26.74 9.02 -14.02
C LEU A 494 -27.25 7.58 -13.86
N ALA A 495 -27.17 6.77 -14.92
CA ALA A 495 -27.55 5.36 -14.91
C ALA A 495 -26.66 4.55 -13.94
N ALA A 496 -25.33 4.64 -14.11
CA ALA A 496 -24.38 3.96 -13.23
C ALA A 496 -24.54 4.40 -11.76
N PHE A 497 -24.67 5.70 -11.51
CA PHE A 497 -24.83 6.22 -10.15
C PHE A 497 -26.12 5.72 -9.48
N LEU A 498 -27.23 5.65 -10.22
CA LEU A 498 -28.48 5.12 -9.71
C LEU A 498 -28.35 3.62 -9.40
N GLN A 499 -27.71 2.83 -10.27
CA GLN A 499 -27.42 1.41 -10.01
C GLN A 499 -26.59 1.23 -8.73
N CYS A 500 -25.47 1.96 -8.56
CA CYS A 500 -24.67 1.89 -7.33
C CYS A 500 -25.48 2.23 -6.07
N VAL A 501 -26.34 3.25 -6.13
CA VAL A 501 -27.16 3.70 -4.99
C VAL A 501 -28.26 2.69 -4.65
N LEU A 502 -28.91 2.09 -5.65
CA LEU A 502 -29.88 1.01 -5.45
C LEU A 502 -29.20 -0.23 -4.85
N CYS A 503 -28.04 -0.63 -5.37
CA CYS A 503 -27.21 -1.70 -4.80
C CYS A 503 -26.87 -1.43 -3.33
N HIS A 504 -26.34 -0.23 -3.01
CA HIS A 504 -26.03 0.15 -1.63
C HIS A 504 -27.26 0.15 -0.70
N ARG A 505 -28.45 0.52 -1.19
CA ARG A 505 -29.71 0.43 -0.44
C ARG A 505 -30.10 -1.04 -0.17
N ALA A 506 -30.12 -1.88 -1.19
CA ALA A 506 -30.47 -3.28 -1.07
C ALA A 506 -29.49 -4.04 -0.15
N LEU A 507 -28.18 -3.83 -0.33
CA LEU A 507 -27.13 -4.33 0.56
C LEU A 507 -27.36 -3.92 2.01
N TRP A 508 -27.73 -2.65 2.26
CA TRP A 508 -28.03 -2.15 3.61
C TRP A 508 -29.20 -2.90 4.25
N GLN A 509 -30.28 -3.16 3.50
CA GLN A 509 -31.43 -3.92 3.98
C GLN A 509 -31.09 -5.38 4.30
N LEU A 510 -30.19 -6.01 3.54
CA LEU A 510 -29.67 -7.36 3.83
C LEU A 510 -28.57 -7.39 4.92
N GLY A 511 -28.23 -6.23 5.52
CA GLY A 511 -27.27 -6.10 6.63
C GLY A 511 -25.80 -5.91 6.23
N PHE A 512 -25.53 -5.58 4.95
CA PHE A 512 -24.19 -5.36 4.41
C PHE A 512 -23.90 -3.86 4.25
N HIS A 513 -23.22 -3.28 5.24
CA HIS A 513 -22.98 -1.84 5.29
C HIS A 513 -21.59 -1.46 4.76
N HIS A 514 -21.49 -0.95 3.53
CA HIS A 514 -20.22 -0.58 2.89
C HIS A 514 -19.41 0.47 3.69
N ARG A 515 -20.11 1.42 4.33
CA ARG A 515 -19.59 2.48 5.25
C ARG A 515 -18.57 3.47 4.68
N ASP A 516 -17.97 3.20 3.52
CA ASP A 516 -17.00 4.05 2.83
C ASP A 516 -17.52 4.44 1.44
N ILE A 517 -18.74 4.98 1.37
CA ILE A 517 -19.35 5.41 0.09
C ILE A 517 -18.73 6.75 -0.30
N SER A 518 -18.04 6.78 -1.44
CA SER A 518 -17.44 7.99 -2.00
C SER A 518 -17.23 7.83 -3.51
N GLU A 519 -17.08 8.96 -4.22
CA GLU A 519 -16.68 9.06 -5.64
C GLU A 519 -15.56 8.08 -6.05
N ARG A 520 -14.62 7.78 -5.13
CA ARG A 520 -13.46 6.90 -5.39
C ARG A 520 -13.74 5.40 -5.26
N ASN A 521 -14.88 5.05 -4.67
CA ASN A 521 -15.31 3.67 -4.42
C ASN A 521 -16.58 3.33 -5.24
N LEU A 522 -17.25 4.33 -5.83
CA LEU A 522 -18.24 4.15 -6.88
C LEU A 522 -17.51 3.88 -8.21
N MET A 523 -17.87 2.80 -8.89
CA MET A 523 -17.18 2.30 -10.07
C MET A 523 -18.20 1.71 -11.05
N TYR A 524 -17.79 1.37 -12.27
CA TYR A 524 -18.64 0.72 -13.27
C TYR A 524 -17.85 -0.24 -14.17
N PHE A 525 -18.56 -1.03 -14.96
CA PHE A 525 -18.03 -1.69 -16.16
C PHE A 525 -18.98 -1.49 -17.35
N LYS A 526 -18.50 -1.78 -18.57
CA LYS A 526 -19.34 -1.88 -19.77
C LYS A 526 -19.35 -3.33 -20.26
N GLU A 527 -20.47 -3.77 -20.82
CA GLU A 527 -20.62 -5.08 -21.47
C GLU A 527 -21.42 -4.88 -22.75
N GLY A 528 -20.73 -4.89 -23.90
CA GLY A 528 -21.26 -4.27 -25.13
C GLY A 528 -21.40 -2.75 -24.95
N ASP A 529 -22.53 -2.20 -25.37
CA ASP A 529 -22.88 -0.78 -25.18
C ASP A 529 -23.48 -0.48 -23.79
N GLU A 530 -23.86 -1.52 -23.03
CA GLU A 530 -24.54 -1.39 -21.73
C GLU A 530 -23.57 -1.08 -20.57
N ILE A 531 -24.10 -0.49 -19.50
CA ILE A 531 -23.34 0.05 -18.36
C ILE A 531 -23.90 -0.48 -17.04
N PHE A 532 -22.98 -0.91 -16.17
CA PHE A 532 -23.28 -1.49 -14.87
C PHE A 532 -22.39 -0.86 -13.80
N GLY A 533 -22.99 -0.09 -12.89
CA GLY A 533 -22.39 0.42 -11.64
C GLY A 533 -22.44 -0.57 -10.48
#